data_AF-A0A075R7Z3-F1
#
_entry.id   AF-A0A075R7Z3-F1
#
_cell.length_a   1.000
_cell.length_b   1.000
_cell.length_c   1.000
_cell.angle_alpha   90.00
_cell.angle_beta   90.00
_cell.angle_gamma   90.00
#
_symmetry.space_group_name_H-M   'P 1'
#
loop_
_entity.id
_entity.type
_entity.pdbx_description
1 polymer ?
#
loop_
_entity_poly.entity_id
_entity_poly.type
_entity_poly.pdbx_seq_one_letter_code
_entity_poly.pdbx_strand_id
1 'polypeptide(L)' 'MLQISDSRQYDYALTIRWWKETKEGRGVIESALGWVDKFGSTFKQIKLKNDEDFWWIPVEDVVSVEA' A
#
# COMPACT_ATOMS: atom_id res chain seq x y z
N MET A 1 6.39 -6.63 -4.99
CA MET A 1 6.30 -7.59 -3.86
C MET A 1 7.62 -7.68 -3.10
N LEU A 2 8.78 -7.80 -3.77
CA LEU A 2 10.11 -7.78 -3.12
C LEU A 2 10.31 -6.56 -2.19
N GLN A 3 10.01 -5.35 -2.68
CA GLN A 3 10.18 -4.11 -1.89
C GLN A 3 9.30 -4.04 -0.62
N ILE A 4 8.13 -4.68 -0.61
CA ILE A 4 7.26 -4.73 0.59
C ILE A 4 7.89 -5.64 1.65
N SER A 5 8.49 -6.75 1.22
CA SER A 5 9.23 -7.65 2.11
C SER A 5 10.50 -6.98 2.64
N ASP A 6 11.24 -6.28 1.77
CA ASP A 6 12.46 -5.55 2.14
C ASP A 6 12.16 -4.42 3.12
N SER A 7 11.14 -3.60 2.86
CA SER A 7 10.68 -2.53 3.76
C SER A 7 10.38 -3.04 5.16
N ARG A 8 9.74 -4.20 5.29
CA ARG A 8 9.47 -4.81 6.60
C ARG A 8 10.72 -5.37 7.27
N GLN A 9 11.70 -5.83 6.49
CA GLN A 9 12.95 -6.37 7.01
C GLN A 9 13.91 -5.28 7.48
N TYR A 10 13.97 -4.17 6.75
CA TYR A 10 14.91 -3.06 6.99
C TYR A 10 14.23 -1.82 7.59
N ASP A 11 12.95 -1.91 7.92
CA ASP A 11 12.13 -0.90 8.60
C ASP A 11 12.18 0.50 7.98
N TYR A 12 11.93 0.57 6.66
CA TYR A 12 11.85 1.84 5.93
C TYR A 12 10.47 2.06 5.32
N ALA A 13 10.08 3.32 5.18
CA ALA A 13 8.80 3.72 4.59
C ALA A 13 8.82 3.52 3.07
N LEU A 14 7.67 3.14 2.51
CA LEU A 14 7.45 3.00 1.08
C LEU A 14 6.44 4.02 0.61
N THR A 15 6.66 4.57 -0.58
CA THR A 15 5.60 5.21 -1.34
C THR A 15 4.82 4.12 -2.08
N ILE A 16 3.56 3.93 -1.70
CA ILE A 16 2.66 3.03 -2.41
C ILE A 16 1.66 3.87 -3.19
N ARG A 17 1.45 3.50 -4.46
CA ARG A 17 0.42 4.07 -5.32
C ARG A 17 -0.60 2.99 -5.64
N TRP A 18 -1.88 3.29 -5.46
CA TRP A 18 -2.95 2.33 -5.70
C TRP A 18 -4.15 2.99 -6.37
N TRP A 19 -4.87 2.21 -7.16
CA TRP A 19 -6.13 2.62 -7.75
C TRP A 19 -7.23 2.59 -6.69
N LYS A 20 -8.11 3.59 -6.72
CA LYS A 20 -9.28 3.67 -5.85
C LYS A 20 -10.49 4.04 -6.65
N GLU A 21 -11.50 3.16 -6.63
CA GLU A 21 -12.77 3.45 -7.27
C GLU A 21 -13.43 4.67 -6.63
N THR A 22 -13.93 5.57 -7.46
CA THR A 22 -14.72 6.72 -7.00
C THR A 22 -16.17 6.59 -7.43
N LYS A 23 -16.44 6.28 -8.70
CA LYS A 23 -17.80 6.06 -9.22
C LYS A 23 -17.80 5.38 -10.60
N GLU A 24 -18.70 4.42 -10.79
CA GLU A 24 -19.06 3.82 -12.09
C GLU A 24 -17.83 3.32 -12.89
N GLY A 25 -16.93 2.58 -12.24
CA GLY A 25 -15.71 2.06 -12.89
C GLY A 25 -14.65 3.11 -13.19
N ARG A 26 -14.86 4.36 -12.76
CA ARG A 26 -13.82 5.40 -12.73
C ARG A 26 -13.16 5.40 -11.36
N GLY A 27 -11.88 5.74 -11.35
CA GLY A 27 -11.12 5.85 -10.13
C GLY A 27 -9.99 6.84 -10.25
N VAL A 28 -9.30 7.04 -9.15
CA VAL A 28 -8.10 7.86 -9.05
C VAL A 28 -6.93 6.98 -8.61
N ILE A 29 -5.71 7.43 -8.89
CA ILE A 29 -4.52 6.86 -8.27
C ILE A 29 -4.26 7.66 -7.01
N GLU A 30 -4.41 7.02 -5.85
CA GLU A 30 -3.94 7.56 -4.59
C GLU A 30 -2.47 7.18 -4.36
N SER A 31 -1.81 7.93 -3.49
CA SER A 31 -0.42 7.69 -3.11
C SER A 31 -0.20 8.10 -1.67
N ALA A 32 0.53 7.27 -0.92
CA ALA A 32 0.94 7.60 0.44
C ALA A 32 2.34 7.04 0.73
N LEU A 33 3.08 7.77 1.56
CA LEU A 33 4.33 7.33 2.16
C LEU A 33 4.05 6.79 3.56
N GLY A 34 4.50 5.57 3.85
CA GLY A 34 4.35 4.99 5.17
C GLY A 34 5.03 3.64 5.34
N TRP A 35 4.95 3.08 6.55
CA TRP A 35 5.46 1.77 6.89
C TRP A 35 4.40 0.70 6.69
N VAL A 36 4.83 -0.46 6.20
CA VAL A 36 3.95 -1.62 6.05
C VAL A 36 3.78 -2.30 7.41
N ASP A 37 2.65 -2.07 8.05
CA ASP A 37 2.30 -2.67 9.36
C ASP A 37 1.86 -4.14 9.20
N LYS A 38 1.08 -4.43 8.15
CA LYS A 38 0.61 -5.78 7.85
C LYS A 38 0.60 -6.05 6.35
N PHE A 39 1.07 -7.23 5.98
CA PHE A 39 0.93 -7.79 4.64
C PHE A 39 0.83 -9.31 4.80
N GLY A 40 -0.21 -9.91 4.23
CA GLY A 40 -0.49 -11.34 4.42
C GLY A 40 -1.31 -11.95 3.30
N SER A 41 -1.02 -13.22 3.00
CA SER A 41 -1.64 -14.01 1.93
C SER A 41 -3.13 -14.28 2.15
N THR A 42 -3.60 -14.30 3.39
CA THR A 42 -5.00 -14.61 3.73
C THR A 42 -5.97 -13.53 3.26
N PHE A 43 -5.61 -12.25 3.44
CA PHE A 43 -6.51 -11.13 3.15
C PHE A 43 -6.13 -10.35 1.89
N LYS A 44 -4.97 -10.64 1.28
CA LYS A 44 -4.45 -9.95 0.07
C LYS A 44 -4.55 -8.42 0.17
N GLN A 45 -4.23 -7.88 1.33
CA GLN A 45 -4.23 -6.44 1.62
C GLN A 45 -2.91 -6.02 2.28
N ILE A 46 -2.54 -4.77 2.03
CA ILE A 46 -1.43 -4.07 2.68
C ILE A 46 -2.05 -3.09 3.65
N LYS A 47 -1.62 -3.12 4.91
CA LYS A 47 -1.86 -2.02 5.85
C LYS A 47 -0.64 -1.11 5.82
N LEU A 48 -0.79 0.06 5.23
CA LEU A 48 0.20 1.13 5.24
C LEU A 48 -0.17 2.10 6.36
N LYS A 49 0.81 2.55 7.16
CA LYS A 49 0.58 3.56 8.20
C LYS A 49 1.67 4.61 8.18
N ASN A 50 1.35 5.82 8.57
CA ASN A 50 2.32 6.80 9.01
C ASN A 50 1.90 7.34 10.38
N ASP A 51 2.52 8.43 10.84
CA ASP A 51 2.22 9.00 12.16
C ASP A 51 0.82 9.64 12.24
N GLU A 52 0.19 9.94 11.10
CA GLU A 52 -1.07 10.68 11.02
C GLU A 52 -2.27 9.78 10.64
N ASP A 53 -2.05 8.76 9.81
CA ASP A 53 -3.14 7.99 9.19
C ASP A 53 -2.74 6.55 8.83
N PHE A 54 -3.72 5.76 8.38
CA PHE A 54 -3.52 4.41 7.86
C PHE A 54 -4.45 4.06 6.69
N TRP A 55 -3.95 3.21 5.80
CA TRP A 55 -4.67 2.73 4.62
C TRP A 55 -4.66 1.21 4.54
N TRP A 56 -5.83 0.64 4.27
CA TRP A 56 -5.97 -0.75 3.84
C TRP A 56 -6.06 -0.78 2.33
N ILE A 57 -5.01 -1.26 1.70
CA ILE A 57 -4.83 -1.24 0.23
C ILE A 57 -4.95 -2.68 -0.28
N PRO A 58 -5.97 -3.02 -1.08
CA PRO A 58 -6.03 -4.30 -1.77
C PRO A 58 -4.80 -4.48 -2.67
N VAL A 59 -4.17 -5.64 -2.62
CA VAL A 59 -2.94 -5.90 -3.41
C VAL A 59 -3.22 -5.83 -4.92
N GLU A 60 -4.44 -6.15 -5.33
CA GLU A 60 -4.89 -6.05 -6.73
C GLU A 60 -5.01 -4.61 -7.23
N ASP A 61 -5.20 -3.65 -6.33
CA ASP A 61 -5.31 -2.23 -6.65
C ASP A 61 -3.94 -1.53 -6.68
N VAL A 62 -2.87 -2.20 -6.24
CA VAL A 62 -1.52 -1.60 -6.21
C VAL A 62 -1.01 -1.40 -7.63
N VAL A 63 -0.69 -0.14 -7.96
CA VAL A 63 -0.14 0.26 -9.25
C VAL A 63 1.38 0.33 -9.22
N SER A 64 1.96 0.91 -8.16
CA SER A 64 3.42 0.91 -7.97
C SER A 64 3.80 0.95 -6.49
N VAL A 65 5.04 0.51 -6.23
CA VAL A 65 5.69 0.58 -4.93
C VAL A 65 7.09 1.13 -5.18
N GLU A 66 7.49 2.13 -4.40
CA GLU A 66 8.75 2.85 -4.51
C GLU A 66 9.34 3.05 -3.10
N ALA A 67 10.66 3.01 -2.99
CA ALA A 67 11.43 3.17 -1.75
C ALA A 67 12.10 4.54 -1.72
#